data_AF-A0A6P4DAD6-F1
#
_entry.id   AF-A0A6P4DAD6-F1
#
_cell.length_a   1.000
_cell.length_b   1.000
_cell.length_c   1.000
_cell.angle_alpha   90.00
_cell.angle_beta   90.00
_cell.angle_gamma   90.00
#
_symmetry.space_group_name_H-M   'P 1'
#
loop_
_entity.id
_entity.type
_entity.pdbx_description
1 polymer ?
#
loop_
_entity_poly.entity_id
_entity_poly.type
_entity_poly.pdbx_seq_one_letter_code
_entity_poly.pdbx_strand_id
1 'polypeptide(L)'
;MACLSSSSHLIPQNLHFIILTSSLVSPYKQDVVVKIGIGTIDIEGDVAYKSYLLALDTGSDLIWIQCEECKIQDENHRCYPQKEEPFPDSKSRTFQPLPSSHPLCKHSRSDEKGHCIYTVKYKTESINSTGVLSSETFRFPLLRHQVIAGIFGMSPGPLSFLSQYKPKKFSYCMVPRHVKNPPPTYLRFGSEVKPFTRFQTVDLLMTKATKNHFVLQLEDLGVNGKRLWIDRRRLGNQQLVVDSGSTDSCMLNGAHEKTCE
;
A
#
# COMPACT_ATOMS: atom_id res chain seq x y z
N MET A 1 -0.41 9.93 4.18
CA MET A 1 0.14 8.93 5.13
C MET A 1 -0.93 8.65 6.17
N ALA A 2 -0.74 7.61 6.97
CA ALA A 2 -1.42 7.40 8.22
C ALA A 2 -0.35 7.07 9.28
N CYS A 3 -0.39 7.77 10.41
CA CYS A 3 0.39 7.41 11.58
C CYS A 3 -0.51 6.66 12.56
N LEU A 4 -0.06 5.48 12.99
CA LEU A 4 -0.57 4.90 14.22
C LEU A 4 0.08 5.63 15.39
N SER A 5 -0.55 6.73 15.80
CA SER A 5 -0.32 7.49 17.02
C SER A 5 -1.58 8.31 17.36
N SER A 6 -1.97 8.37 18.63
CA SER A 6 -3.07 9.14 19.18
C SER A 6 -2.67 10.57 19.61
N SER A 7 -2.38 11.39 18.59
CA SER A 7 -2.71 12.84 18.49
C SER A 7 -1.69 13.92 18.95
N SER A 8 -1.06 14.55 17.95
CA SER A 8 -1.02 16.01 17.65
C SER A 8 -0.38 17.03 18.63
N HIS A 9 0.35 18.05 18.13
CA HIS A 9 -0.27 19.18 17.40
C HIS A 9 0.62 19.86 16.31
N LEU A 10 0.00 20.12 15.13
CA LEU A 10 0.25 21.23 14.15
C LEU A 10 1.60 21.19 13.35
N ILE A 11 1.99 22.03 12.35
CA ILE A 11 1.50 22.77 11.12
C ILE A 11 2.79 23.43 10.47
N PRO A 12 2.99 23.76 9.15
CA PRO A 12 2.13 23.75 7.92
C PRO A 12 2.72 23.12 6.60
N GLN A 13 1.83 22.94 5.61
CA GLN A 13 1.96 23.09 4.13
C GLN A 13 3.34 22.97 3.41
N ASN A 14 3.52 21.91 2.61
CA ASN A 14 3.86 21.96 1.17
C ASN A 14 3.93 20.54 0.56
N LEU A 15 3.48 20.36 -0.69
CA LEU A 15 3.73 19.14 -1.47
C LEU A 15 4.15 19.51 -2.91
N HIS A 16 5.24 20.28 -2.99
CA HIS A 16 5.96 20.60 -4.21
C HIS A 16 7.19 19.70 -4.35
N PHE A 17 7.38 19.15 -5.56
CA PHE A 17 8.52 18.34 -6.02
C PHE A 17 8.75 16.97 -5.38
N ILE A 18 8.41 15.92 -6.14
CA ILE A 18 9.15 14.65 -6.12
C ILE A 18 9.77 14.47 -7.51
N ILE A 19 11.09 14.60 -7.59
CA ILE A 19 11.85 14.08 -8.73
C ILE A 19 11.97 12.57 -8.52
N LEU A 20 11.29 11.79 -9.36
CA LEU A 20 11.51 10.35 -9.38
C LEU A 20 12.80 10.04 -10.12
N THR A 21 13.77 9.46 -9.40
CA THR A 21 14.84 8.68 -9.99
C THR A 21 14.91 7.34 -9.27
N SER A 22 14.41 6.29 -9.92
CA SER A 22 14.41 4.88 -9.49
C SER A 22 13.55 4.51 -8.26
N SER A 23 12.39 3.90 -8.53
CA SER A 23 11.68 3.08 -7.53
C SER A 23 12.28 1.67 -7.49
N LEU A 24 13.32 1.50 -6.68
CA LEU A 24 13.92 0.19 -6.43
C LEU A 24 13.06 -0.61 -5.44
N VAL A 25 12.71 -1.83 -5.86
CA VAL A 25 11.82 -2.74 -5.13
C VAL A 25 12.58 -4.02 -4.85
N SER A 26 12.54 -4.49 -3.59
CA SER A 26 13.19 -5.74 -3.19
C SER A 26 12.14 -6.83 -2.98
N PRO A 27 12.39 -8.09 -3.36
CA PRO A 27 11.71 -9.22 -2.76
C PRO A 27 12.28 -9.42 -1.35
N TYR A 28 11.43 -9.34 -0.33
CA TYR A 28 11.70 -9.91 1.00
C TYR A 28 11.15 -11.34 1.05
N LYS A 29 11.15 -11.99 2.22
CA LYS A 29 10.53 -13.32 2.35
C LYS A 29 9.03 -13.21 2.05
N GLN A 30 8.64 -13.72 0.88
CA GLN A 30 7.27 -13.72 0.33
C GLN A 30 6.76 -12.36 -0.19
N ASP A 31 7.13 -11.25 0.46
CA ASP A 31 6.60 -9.92 0.13
C ASP A 31 7.46 -9.10 -0.85
N VAL A 32 6.81 -8.24 -1.63
CA VAL A 32 7.44 -7.26 -2.53
C VAL A 32 7.44 -5.90 -1.85
N VAL A 33 8.62 -5.28 -1.64
CA VAL A 33 8.73 -4.09 -0.78
C VAL A 33 9.34 -2.87 -1.46
N VAL A 34 8.75 -1.70 -1.20
CA VAL A 34 9.22 -0.38 -1.63
C VAL A 34 9.98 0.28 -0.49
N LYS A 35 11.19 0.78 -0.75
CA LYS A 35 11.88 1.63 0.21
C LYS A 35 11.46 3.09 0.07
N ILE A 36 11.06 3.69 1.19
CA ILE A 36 10.73 5.11 1.27
C ILE A 36 11.55 5.78 2.37
N GLY A 37 11.92 7.04 2.14
CA GLY A 37 12.35 7.99 3.14
C GLY A 37 11.15 8.81 3.59
N ILE A 38 11.02 9.04 4.89
CA ILE A 38 9.87 9.68 5.53
C ILE A 38 10.38 10.78 6.47
N GLY A 39 9.70 11.93 6.43
CA GLY A 39 9.89 13.00 7.40
C GLY A 39 11.00 13.99 7.06
N THR A 40 10.96 15.13 7.74
CA THR A 40 11.96 16.21 7.62
C THR A 40 12.45 16.51 9.04
N ILE A 41 13.50 15.80 9.45
CA ILE A 41 13.96 15.69 10.83
C ILE A 41 15.31 16.41 10.94
N ASP A 42 15.43 17.33 11.89
CA ASP A 42 16.68 18.06 12.10
C ASP A 42 17.63 17.24 12.98
N ILE A 43 18.84 17.03 12.50
CA ILE A 43 19.91 16.31 13.22
C ILE A 43 21.18 17.14 13.08
N GLU A 44 21.65 17.72 14.18
CA GLU A 44 22.94 18.45 14.27
C GLU A 44 23.11 19.61 13.26
N GLY A 45 22.01 20.16 12.75
CA GLY A 45 21.98 21.24 11.75
C GLY A 45 21.66 20.76 10.32
N ASP A 46 21.75 19.47 10.05
CA ASP A 46 21.37 18.86 8.78
C ASP A 46 19.91 18.40 8.76
N VAL A 47 19.32 18.41 7.55
CA VAL A 47 17.94 17.95 7.30
C VAL A 47 17.95 16.48 6.88
N ALA A 48 17.56 15.61 7.79
CA ALA A 48 17.51 14.16 7.61
C ALA A 48 16.09 13.62 7.37
N TYR A 49 16.00 12.32 7.08
CA TYR A 49 14.77 11.54 6.98
C TYR A 49 15.01 10.12 7.49
N LYS A 50 13.95 9.46 7.98
CA LYS A 50 14.02 8.04 8.35
C LYS A 50 13.67 7.17 7.15
N SER A 51 14.38 6.06 6.95
CA SER A 51 14.10 5.12 5.86
C SER A 51 13.34 3.89 6.37
N TYR A 52 12.40 3.40 5.58
CA TYR A 52 11.56 2.24 5.88
C TYR A 52 11.30 1.41 4.61
N LEU A 53 11.10 0.10 4.77
CA LEU A 53 10.52 -0.73 3.72
C LEU A 53 9.03 -0.89 3.98
N LEU A 54 8.19 -0.71 2.98
CA LEU A 54 6.76 -0.99 3.06
C LEU A 54 6.37 -2.06 2.03
N ALA A 55 5.45 -2.95 2.38
CA ALA A 55 4.90 -3.93 1.44
C ALA A 55 4.11 -3.21 0.32
N LEU A 56 4.36 -3.57 -0.93
CA LEU A 56 3.67 -3.03 -2.10
C LEU A 56 2.28 -3.65 -2.21
N ASP A 57 1.23 -2.85 -2.09
CA ASP A 57 -0.14 -3.35 -2.01
C ASP A 57 -1.08 -2.59 -2.98
N THR A 58 -1.42 -3.23 -4.11
CA THR A 58 -2.39 -2.73 -5.08
C THR A 58 -3.85 -2.97 -4.70
N GLY A 59 -4.11 -3.81 -3.68
CA GLY A 59 -5.42 -3.97 -3.04
C GLY A 59 -5.74 -2.85 -2.06
N SER A 60 -4.75 -2.32 -1.35
CA SER A 60 -4.93 -1.26 -0.35
C SER A 60 -4.94 0.16 -0.92
N ASP A 61 -5.86 0.96 -0.38
CA ASP A 61 -5.98 2.40 -0.65
C ASP A 61 -4.98 3.23 0.18
N LEU A 62 -4.64 2.84 1.42
CA LEU A 62 -3.89 3.70 2.34
C LEU A 62 -2.40 3.33 2.46
N ILE A 63 -1.52 4.33 2.41
CA ILE A 63 -0.12 4.22 2.85
C ILE A 63 -0.05 4.49 4.37
N TRP A 64 0.41 3.51 5.16
CA TRP A 64 0.50 3.61 6.62
C TRP A 64 1.77 2.98 7.20
N ILE A 65 2.16 3.47 8.38
CA ILE A 65 3.32 3.02 9.18
C ILE A 65 3.02 3.21 10.68
N GLN A 66 3.69 2.45 11.55
CA GLN A 66 3.65 2.67 13.00
C GLN A 66 4.50 3.87 13.41
N CYS A 67 3.92 4.79 14.19
CA CYS A 67 4.55 6.03 14.64
C CYS A 67 4.81 5.98 16.16
N GLU A 68 5.36 7.03 16.78
CA GLU A 68 6.15 6.82 18.00
C GLU A 68 5.35 6.43 19.25
N GLU A 69 4.05 6.68 19.28
CA GLU A 69 3.16 6.17 20.32
C GLU A 69 3.01 4.64 20.30
N CYS A 70 3.34 3.95 19.19
CA CYS A 70 3.48 2.49 19.18
C CYS A 70 4.64 1.95 20.03
N LYS A 71 5.43 2.83 20.66
CA LYS A 71 6.40 2.45 21.71
C LYS A 71 5.73 2.33 23.09
N ILE A 72 4.56 2.92 23.27
CA ILE A 72 3.70 2.76 24.44
C ILE A 72 3.01 1.40 24.29
N GLN A 73 3.09 0.57 25.33
CA GLN A 73 2.40 -0.72 25.38
C GLN A 73 1.36 -0.67 26.49
N ASP A 74 0.13 -0.32 26.13
CA ASP A 74 -1.04 -0.35 27.00
C ASP A 74 -2.25 -0.94 26.26
N GLU A 75 -3.41 -0.98 26.92
CA GLU A 75 -4.63 -1.59 26.37
C GLU A 75 -5.18 -0.84 25.14
N ASN A 76 -4.83 0.43 24.97
CA ASN A 76 -5.25 1.29 23.86
C ASN A 76 -4.22 1.29 22.71
N HIS A 77 -2.93 1.07 23.00
CA HIS A 77 -1.81 1.11 22.05
C HIS A 77 -1.38 -0.29 21.57
N ARG A 78 -2.29 -1.01 20.91
CA ARG A 78 -2.05 -2.38 20.42
C ARG A 78 -1.36 -2.42 19.05
N CYS A 79 -0.10 -2.02 19.03
CA CYS A 79 0.77 -2.05 17.85
C CYS A 79 1.44 -3.42 17.64
N TYR A 80 1.79 -3.78 16.40
CA TYR A 80 2.46 -5.05 16.10
C TYR A 80 3.98 -4.95 16.29
N PRO A 81 4.66 -6.04 16.68
CA PRO A 81 6.12 -6.05 16.81
C PRO A 81 6.81 -5.79 15.47
N GLN A 82 7.64 -4.76 15.40
CA GLN A 82 8.49 -4.45 14.24
C GLN A 82 9.95 -4.29 14.67
N LYS A 83 10.88 -4.49 13.72
CA LYS A 83 12.32 -4.42 14.01
C LYS A 83 12.87 -3.00 13.91
N GLU A 84 12.35 -2.21 12.98
CA GLU A 84 12.64 -0.79 12.85
C GLU A 84 11.92 -0.01 13.96
N GLU A 85 12.60 0.99 14.52
CA GLU A 85 11.96 1.96 15.41
C GLU A 85 10.76 2.63 14.73
N PRO A 86 9.58 2.70 15.39
CA PRO A 86 8.44 3.46 14.91
C PRO A 86 8.81 4.89 14.54
N PHE A 87 8.11 5.44 13.53
CA PHE A 87 8.43 6.76 12.97
C PHE A 87 8.28 7.85 14.04
N PRO A 88 9.32 8.66 14.31
CA PRO A 88 9.28 9.74 15.30
C PRO A 88 8.55 10.95 14.71
N ASP A 89 7.23 10.90 14.71
CA ASP A 89 6.35 11.88 14.08
C ASP A 89 6.44 13.27 14.73
N SER A 90 6.60 13.38 16.05
CA SER A 90 6.89 14.67 16.71
C SER A 90 8.20 15.35 16.29
N LYS A 91 9.14 14.58 15.70
CA LYS A 91 10.45 15.09 15.27
C LYS A 91 10.48 15.49 13.80
N SER A 92 9.39 15.30 13.06
CA SER A 92 9.29 15.65 11.65
C SER A 92 8.58 16.98 11.46
N ARG A 93 9.29 17.99 10.95
CA ARG A 93 8.72 19.31 10.65
C ARG A 93 7.66 19.29 9.54
N THR A 94 7.53 18.17 8.83
CA THR A 94 6.56 17.98 7.74
C THR A 94 5.45 16.97 8.07
N PHE A 95 5.43 16.43 9.29
CA PHE A 95 4.30 15.65 9.78
C PHE A 95 3.13 16.58 10.12
N GLN A 96 1.93 16.25 9.62
CA GLN A 96 0.73 17.03 9.91
C GLN A 96 -0.51 16.13 9.94
N PRO A 97 -1.13 15.91 11.13
CA PRO A 97 -2.45 15.32 11.24
C PRO A 97 -3.52 16.07 10.42
N LEU A 98 -4.41 15.33 9.74
CA LEU A 98 -5.50 15.92 8.97
C LEU A 98 -6.74 16.12 9.85
N PRO A 99 -7.49 17.23 9.71
CA PRO A 99 -8.75 17.43 10.43
C PRO A 99 -9.87 16.53 9.88
N SER A 100 -10.88 16.25 10.71
CA SER A 100 -12.05 15.44 10.33
C SER A 100 -12.90 16.05 9.19
N SER A 101 -12.79 17.36 8.98
CA SER A 101 -13.39 18.10 7.86
C SER A 101 -12.63 17.97 6.53
N HIS A 102 -11.44 17.36 6.53
CA HIS A 102 -10.62 17.24 5.33
C HIS A 102 -11.31 16.34 4.28
N PRO A 103 -11.29 16.66 2.96
CA PRO A 103 -12.00 15.88 1.93
C PRO A 103 -11.58 14.41 1.81
N LEU A 104 -10.37 14.06 2.30
CA LEU A 104 -9.89 12.68 2.36
C LEU A 104 -10.40 11.90 3.60
N CYS A 105 -11.02 12.58 4.57
CA CYS A 105 -11.53 11.95 5.78
C CYS A 105 -12.85 11.23 5.54
N LYS A 106 -12.78 9.93 5.26
CA LYS A 106 -13.97 9.10 5.02
C LYS A 106 -14.72 8.88 6.33
N HIS A 107 -16.03 9.13 6.31
CA HIS A 107 -16.97 9.00 7.44
C HIS A 107 -16.80 10.01 8.59
N SER A 108 -15.98 11.06 8.42
CA SER A 108 -15.85 12.18 9.37
C SER A 108 -15.60 11.78 10.83
N ARG A 109 -14.99 10.60 11.08
CA ARG A 109 -14.63 10.14 12.42
C ARG A 109 -13.46 10.96 12.94
N SER A 110 -13.56 11.44 14.18
CA SER A 110 -12.53 12.24 14.82
C SER A 110 -12.04 11.66 16.14
N ASP A 111 -10.79 11.94 16.47
CA ASP A 111 -10.31 11.86 17.86
C ASP A 111 -10.85 13.05 18.68
N GLU A 112 -10.50 13.09 19.98
CA GLU A 112 -10.88 14.19 20.89
C GLU A 112 -10.34 15.56 20.47
N LYS A 113 -9.28 15.59 19.65
CA LYS A 113 -8.62 16.80 19.15
C LYS A 113 -9.05 17.18 17.72
N GLY A 114 -10.04 16.49 17.15
CA GLY A 114 -10.62 16.78 15.85
C GLY A 114 -9.90 16.19 14.63
N HIS A 115 -8.88 15.33 14.81
CA HIS A 115 -8.16 14.72 13.70
C HIS A 115 -8.90 13.53 13.10
N CYS A 116 -8.76 13.34 11.80
CA CYS A 116 -9.38 12.26 11.07
C CYS A 116 -8.86 10.89 11.49
N ILE A 117 -9.76 10.04 12.01
CA ILE A 117 -9.48 8.63 12.28
C ILE A 117 -9.75 7.82 11.03
N TYR A 118 -8.75 7.06 10.56
CA TYR A 118 -8.96 6.04 9.53
C TYR A 118 -9.26 4.67 10.16
N THR A 119 -9.92 3.80 9.41
CA THR A 119 -10.04 2.38 9.72
C THR A 119 -9.94 1.59 8.43
N VAL A 120 -8.92 0.74 8.30
CA VAL A 120 -8.79 -0.24 7.22
C VAL A 120 -9.08 -1.62 7.80
N LYS A 121 -9.96 -2.36 7.14
CA LYS A 121 -10.20 -3.79 7.42
C LYS A 121 -9.54 -4.60 6.31
N TYR A 122 -8.74 -5.59 6.67
CA TYR A 122 -8.21 -6.53 5.68
C TYR A 122 -9.22 -7.65 5.43
N LYS A 123 -9.03 -8.42 4.36
CA LYS A 123 -9.97 -9.51 4.00
C LYS A 123 -9.94 -10.71 4.96
N THR A 124 -8.99 -10.75 5.90
CA THR A 124 -9.01 -11.68 7.03
C THR A 124 -9.91 -11.13 8.14
N GLU A 125 -10.83 -11.95 8.65
CA GLU A 125 -11.95 -11.50 9.50
C GLU A 125 -11.57 -10.87 10.85
N SER A 126 -10.29 -10.90 11.21
CA SER A 126 -9.75 -10.51 12.52
C SER A 126 -8.72 -9.37 12.51
N ILE A 127 -8.31 -8.84 11.34
CA ILE A 127 -7.24 -7.83 11.27
C ILE A 127 -7.76 -6.49 10.74
N ASN A 128 -7.74 -5.49 11.62
CA ASN A 128 -8.02 -4.09 11.31
C ASN A 128 -6.81 -3.21 11.66
N SER A 129 -6.61 -2.12 10.93
CA SER A 129 -5.67 -1.05 11.27
C SER A 129 -6.44 0.26 11.47
N THR A 130 -6.12 0.99 12.54
CA THR A 130 -6.75 2.25 12.94
C THR A 130 -5.68 3.24 13.40
N GLY A 131 -5.87 4.52 13.10
CA GLY A 131 -4.95 5.57 13.53
C GLY A 131 -5.34 6.93 12.97
N VAL A 132 -4.44 7.90 13.08
CA VAL A 132 -4.64 9.25 12.58
C VAL A 132 -4.17 9.35 11.13
N LEU A 133 -5.02 9.91 10.27
CA LEU A 133 -4.68 10.20 8.87
C LEU A 133 -3.86 11.50 8.82
N SER A 134 -2.67 11.47 8.19
CA SER A 134 -1.69 12.57 8.23
C SER A 134 -1.04 12.83 6.88
N SER A 135 -0.66 14.07 6.58
CA SER A 135 0.30 14.39 5.51
C SER A 135 1.74 14.29 6.02
N GLU A 136 2.66 13.90 5.12
CA GLU A 136 4.09 13.79 5.38
C GLU A 136 4.87 13.83 4.05
N THR A 137 6.13 14.26 4.09
CA THR A 137 7.09 14.29 2.98
C THR A 137 7.72 12.92 2.76
N PHE A 138 7.71 12.47 1.50
CA PHE A 138 8.34 11.22 1.06
C PHE A 138 9.56 11.48 0.18
N ARG A 139 10.56 10.59 0.29
CA ARG A 139 11.74 10.50 -0.57
C ARG A 139 11.92 9.03 -1.01
N PHE A 140 12.65 8.76 -2.09
CA PHE A 140 12.91 7.39 -2.57
C PHE A 140 14.41 7.08 -2.52
N PRO A 141 14.94 6.61 -1.38
CA PRO A 141 16.36 6.36 -1.19
C PRO A 141 16.79 4.98 -1.69
N LEU A 142 18.08 4.82 -2.00
CA LEU A 142 18.66 3.55 -2.43
C LEU A 142 18.55 2.46 -1.35
N LEU A 143 18.39 1.21 -1.80
CA LEU A 143 18.29 0.03 -0.94
C LEU A 143 19.58 -0.20 -0.12
N ARG A 144 19.40 -0.33 1.19
CA ARG A 144 20.38 -0.84 2.17
C ARG A 144 19.56 -1.60 3.23
N HIS A 145 20.09 -2.71 3.74
CA HIS A 145 19.37 -3.70 4.58
C HIS A 145 18.45 -3.09 5.66
N GLN A 146 17.16 -3.39 5.59
CA GLN A 146 16.10 -3.06 6.55
C GLN A 146 15.01 -4.14 6.50
N VAL A 147 14.02 -4.08 7.39
CA VAL A 147 12.82 -4.93 7.48
C VAL A 147 11.55 -4.08 7.21
N ILE A 148 10.40 -4.75 7.06
CA ILE A 148 9.11 -4.16 6.66
C ILE A 148 8.46 -3.46 7.85
N ALA A 149 8.04 -2.20 7.65
CA ALA A 149 7.46 -1.33 8.67
C ALA A 149 6.01 -0.86 8.38
N GLY A 150 5.39 -1.33 7.30
CA GLY A 150 4.00 -0.99 6.95
C GLY A 150 3.65 -1.28 5.48
N ILE A 151 2.64 -0.59 4.94
CA ILE A 151 2.08 -0.84 3.59
C ILE A 151 2.13 0.42 2.71
N PHE A 152 2.52 0.23 1.44
CA PHE A 152 2.52 1.23 0.37
C PHE A 152 1.29 1.03 -0.54
N GLY A 153 0.15 1.59 -0.11
CA GLY A 153 -1.13 1.51 -0.81
C GLY A 153 -1.11 2.14 -2.20
N MET A 154 -1.47 1.34 -3.20
CA MET A 154 -1.32 1.60 -4.63
C MET A 154 -2.60 1.38 -5.43
N SER A 155 -3.76 1.21 -4.79
CA SER A 155 -5.03 1.02 -5.50
C SER A 155 -5.50 2.29 -6.24
N PRO A 156 -6.56 2.23 -7.08
CA PRO A 156 -7.18 3.42 -7.67
C PRO A 156 -7.96 4.33 -6.68
N GLY A 157 -7.98 3.98 -5.38
CA GLY A 157 -8.66 4.76 -4.36
C GLY A 157 -8.03 6.15 -4.09
N PRO A 158 -8.76 7.07 -3.44
CA PRO A 158 -8.34 8.47 -3.27
C PRO A 158 -7.23 8.69 -2.22
N LEU A 159 -6.91 7.70 -1.37
CA LEU A 159 -5.86 7.79 -0.35
C LEU A 159 -4.52 7.20 -0.84
N SER A 160 -4.51 6.59 -2.03
CA SER A 160 -3.36 5.84 -2.54
C SER A 160 -2.25 6.73 -3.07
N PHE A 161 -1.08 6.13 -3.23
CA PHE A 161 0.02 6.80 -3.94
C PHE A 161 -0.39 7.24 -5.34
N LEU A 162 -1.16 6.43 -6.07
CA LEU A 162 -1.55 6.73 -7.45
C LEU A 162 -2.47 7.94 -7.55
N SER A 163 -3.42 8.10 -6.64
CA SER A 163 -4.34 9.25 -6.64
C SER A 163 -3.69 10.56 -6.17
N GLN A 164 -2.65 10.47 -5.33
CA GLN A 164 -1.85 11.62 -4.89
C GLN A 164 -0.78 12.02 -5.93
N TYR A 165 0.00 11.06 -6.42
CA TYR A 165 1.09 11.29 -7.38
C TYR A 165 0.60 11.46 -8.83
N LYS A 166 -0.58 10.92 -9.17
CA LYS A 166 -1.25 11.04 -10.48
C LYS A 166 -0.39 10.64 -11.70
N PRO A 167 0.32 9.49 -11.68
CA PRO A 167 1.07 9.03 -12.85
C PRO A 167 0.10 8.56 -13.94
N LYS A 168 0.38 8.90 -15.22
CA LYS A 168 -0.44 8.45 -16.36
C LYS A 168 -0.48 6.92 -16.53
N LYS A 169 0.55 6.23 -16.06
CA LYS A 169 0.70 4.77 -16.05
C LYS A 169 1.74 4.36 -15.01
N PHE A 170 1.65 3.13 -14.53
CA PHE A 170 2.70 2.49 -13.74
C PHE A 170 2.87 1.03 -14.20
N SER A 171 3.97 0.40 -13.84
CA SER A 171 4.21 -1.02 -14.08
C SER A 171 5.12 -1.58 -13.00
N TYR A 172 4.84 -2.79 -12.52
CA TYR A 172 5.72 -3.52 -11.63
C TYR A 172 6.04 -4.91 -12.17
N CYS A 173 7.17 -5.47 -11.75
CA CYS A 173 7.57 -6.83 -12.07
C CYS A 173 8.11 -7.49 -10.81
N MET A 174 7.49 -8.62 -10.45
CA MET A 174 7.82 -9.44 -9.30
C MET A 174 8.55 -10.69 -9.77
N VAL A 175 9.45 -11.22 -8.95
CA VAL A 175 10.29 -12.36 -9.33
C VAL A 175 10.10 -13.54 -8.37
N PRO A 176 10.09 -14.80 -8.86
CA PRO A 176 9.86 -15.94 -7.98
C PRO A 176 11.00 -16.16 -6.98
N ARG A 177 10.64 -16.49 -5.74
CA ARG A 177 11.55 -16.65 -4.59
C ARG A 177 12.71 -17.65 -4.78
N HIS A 178 12.54 -18.62 -5.66
CA HIS A 178 13.41 -19.81 -5.75
C HIS A 178 14.24 -19.89 -7.05
N VAL A 179 14.26 -18.82 -7.85
CA VAL A 179 15.08 -18.74 -9.07
C VAL A 179 16.51 -18.33 -8.70
N LYS A 180 17.51 -19.12 -9.10
CA LYS A 180 18.91 -18.69 -9.07
C LYS A 180 19.10 -17.60 -10.13
N ASN A 181 19.66 -16.45 -9.73
CA ASN A 181 19.83 -15.26 -10.57
C ASN A 181 18.49 -14.74 -11.16
N PRO A 182 17.55 -14.28 -10.32
CA PRO A 182 16.30 -13.71 -10.81
C PRO A 182 16.57 -12.40 -11.60
N PRO A 183 15.70 -12.02 -12.54
CA PRO A 183 15.78 -10.71 -13.19
C PRO A 183 15.54 -9.59 -12.16
N PRO A 184 15.82 -8.31 -12.50
CA PRO A 184 15.54 -7.20 -11.59
C PRO A 184 14.03 -7.06 -11.32
N THR A 185 13.66 -7.08 -10.03
CA THR A 185 12.35 -6.58 -9.56
C THR A 185 12.30 -5.07 -9.77
N TYR A 186 11.15 -4.52 -10.16
CA TYR A 186 10.98 -3.08 -10.32
C TYR A 186 9.55 -2.61 -10.10
N LEU A 187 9.42 -1.34 -9.75
CA LEU A 187 8.22 -0.51 -9.92
C LEU A 187 8.65 0.69 -10.77
N ARG A 188 7.80 1.13 -11.70
CA ARG A 188 8.08 2.23 -12.64
C ARG A 188 6.84 3.07 -12.85
N PHE A 189 7.03 4.37 -13.05
CA PHE A 189 5.96 5.34 -13.22
C PHE A 189 6.16 6.20 -14.48
N GLY A 190 5.04 6.64 -15.08
CA GLY A 190 5.05 7.61 -16.17
C GLY A 190 5.94 7.19 -17.35
N SER A 191 6.92 8.03 -17.69
CA SER A 191 7.88 7.82 -18.78
C SER A 191 8.82 6.64 -18.55
N GLU A 192 9.10 6.24 -17.30
CA GLU A 192 9.96 5.08 -17.01
C GLU A 192 9.33 3.75 -17.42
N VAL A 193 8.00 3.69 -17.58
CA VAL A 193 7.26 2.48 -18.01
C VAL A 193 7.59 2.19 -19.48
N LYS A 194 8.66 1.42 -19.67
CA LYS A 194 9.15 0.94 -20.97
C LYS A 194 8.02 0.22 -21.73
N PRO A 195 7.86 0.45 -23.05
CA PRO A 195 6.89 -0.27 -23.84
C PRO A 195 7.25 -1.76 -23.90
N PHE A 196 6.29 -2.63 -23.63
CA PHE A 196 6.44 -4.07 -23.82
C PHE A 196 6.23 -4.39 -25.31
N THR A 197 7.08 -5.25 -25.88
CA THR A 197 6.97 -5.67 -27.29
C THR A 197 5.96 -6.79 -27.52
N ARG A 198 5.57 -7.50 -26.44
CA ARG A 198 4.51 -8.52 -26.42
C ARG A 198 3.77 -8.42 -25.09
N PHE A 199 2.51 -8.02 -25.13
CA PHE A 199 1.62 -7.96 -23.98
C PHE A 199 0.18 -8.21 -24.45
N GLN A 200 -0.67 -8.66 -23.54
CA GLN A 200 -2.12 -8.67 -23.73
C GLN A 200 -2.71 -7.55 -22.87
N THR A 201 -3.79 -6.95 -23.36
CA THR A 201 -4.55 -5.93 -22.63
C THR A 201 -5.91 -6.48 -22.26
N VAL A 202 -6.35 -6.17 -21.05
CA VAL A 202 -7.69 -6.41 -20.55
C VAL A 202 -8.20 -5.12 -19.93
N ASP A 203 -9.48 -4.81 -20.12
CA ASP A 203 -10.07 -3.62 -19.53
C ASP A 203 -10.31 -3.81 -18.03
N LEU A 204 -10.04 -2.75 -17.26
CA LEU A 204 -10.38 -2.70 -15.85
C LEU A 204 -11.89 -2.47 -15.71
N LEU A 205 -12.55 -3.31 -14.91
CA LEU A 205 -13.96 -3.17 -14.56
C LEU A 205 -14.13 -1.97 -13.61
N MET A 206 -14.29 -0.77 -14.16
CA MET A 206 -14.42 0.48 -13.40
C MET A 206 -15.88 0.88 -13.19
N THR A 207 -16.43 0.55 -12.02
CA THR A 207 -17.81 0.86 -11.59
C THR A 207 -17.81 1.58 -10.23
N LYS A 208 -18.96 2.12 -9.79
CA LYS A 208 -19.08 2.72 -8.44
C LYS A 208 -18.69 1.77 -7.31
N ALA A 209 -18.88 0.45 -7.49
CA ALA A 209 -18.52 -0.58 -6.52
C ALA A 209 -17.03 -0.97 -6.57
N THR A 210 -16.43 -0.98 -7.76
CA THR A 210 -15.07 -1.50 -7.99
C THR A 210 -13.98 -0.42 -8.07
N LYS A 211 -14.34 0.87 -8.24
CA LYS A 211 -13.44 2.02 -8.46
C LYS A 211 -12.29 2.24 -7.46
N ASN A 212 -12.22 1.50 -6.36
CA ASN A 212 -11.14 1.57 -5.37
C ASN A 212 -10.14 0.42 -5.49
N HIS A 213 -10.30 -0.50 -6.46
CA HIS A 213 -9.43 -1.67 -6.67
C HIS A 213 -9.19 -1.90 -8.16
N PHE A 214 -8.10 -2.60 -8.52
CA PHE A 214 -7.90 -3.11 -9.87
C PHE A 214 -8.72 -4.38 -10.07
N VAL A 215 -9.91 -4.25 -10.64
CA VAL A 215 -10.83 -5.38 -10.88
C VAL A 215 -10.84 -5.75 -12.36
N LEU A 216 -10.75 -7.05 -12.65
CA LEU A 216 -10.89 -7.64 -13.97
C LEU A 216 -12.18 -8.48 -14.03
N GLN A 217 -12.76 -8.57 -15.23
CA GLN A 217 -13.84 -9.53 -15.51
C GLN A 217 -13.23 -10.92 -15.70
N LEU A 218 -13.48 -11.85 -14.78
CA LEU A 218 -13.01 -13.24 -14.87
C LEU A 218 -14.07 -14.11 -15.54
N GLU A 219 -13.83 -14.55 -16.77
CA GLU A 219 -14.79 -15.42 -17.45
C GLU A 219 -14.92 -16.80 -16.80
N ASP A 220 -13.79 -17.47 -16.55
CA ASP A 220 -13.69 -18.83 -16.02
C ASP A 220 -12.24 -19.17 -15.66
N LEU A 221 -12.03 -20.35 -15.09
CA LEU A 221 -10.72 -20.96 -14.86
C LEU A 221 -10.52 -22.16 -15.79
N GLY A 222 -9.26 -22.57 -15.95
CA GLY A 222 -8.89 -23.75 -16.75
C GLY A 222 -7.65 -24.44 -16.21
N VAL A 223 -7.67 -25.78 -16.20
CA VAL A 223 -6.57 -26.64 -15.74
C VAL A 223 -6.18 -27.55 -16.90
N ASN A 224 -4.87 -27.72 -17.14
CA ASN A 224 -4.33 -28.50 -18.26
C ASN A 224 -4.95 -28.17 -19.63
N GLY A 225 -5.26 -26.89 -19.87
CA GLY A 225 -5.87 -26.40 -21.11
C GLY A 225 -7.39 -26.64 -21.23
N LYS A 226 -8.02 -27.31 -20.25
CA LYS A 226 -9.46 -27.55 -20.21
C LYS A 226 -10.17 -26.51 -19.34
N ARG A 227 -11.16 -25.82 -19.90
CA ARG A 227 -12.05 -24.88 -19.18
C ARG A 227 -12.91 -25.65 -18.16
N LEU A 228 -13.03 -25.11 -16.95
CA LEU A 228 -13.70 -25.76 -15.81
C LEU A 228 -15.21 -25.52 -15.76
N TRP A 229 -15.74 -24.53 -16.50
CA TRP A 229 -17.17 -24.20 -16.58
C TRP A 229 -17.80 -23.91 -15.22
N ILE A 230 -17.11 -23.11 -14.41
CA ILE A 230 -17.53 -22.80 -13.03
C ILE A 230 -18.72 -21.82 -13.06
N ASP A 231 -19.78 -22.08 -12.29
CA ASP A 231 -20.95 -21.18 -12.19
C ASP A 231 -20.49 -19.76 -11.77
N ARG A 232 -21.02 -18.74 -12.45
CA ARG A 232 -20.64 -17.32 -12.27
C ARG A 232 -20.72 -16.84 -10.82
N ARG A 233 -21.63 -17.39 -10.00
CA ARG A 233 -21.78 -17.08 -8.56
C ARG A 233 -20.66 -17.70 -7.74
N ARG A 234 -20.21 -18.91 -8.11
CA ARG A 234 -19.02 -19.56 -7.51
C ARG A 234 -17.72 -18.84 -7.89
N LEU A 235 -17.67 -18.14 -9.02
CA LEU A 235 -16.57 -17.25 -9.43
C LEU A 235 -16.65 -15.82 -8.84
N GLY A 236 -17.33 -15.62 -7.71
CA GLY A 236 -17.42 -14.29 -7.07
C GLY A 236 -18.09 -13.24 -7.95
N ASN A 237 -19.15 -13.64 -8.68
CA ASN A 237 -19.80 -12.83 -9.71
C ASN A 237 -18.84 -12.38 -10.83
N GLN A 238 -17.86 -13.24 -11.16
CA GLN A 238 -16.85 -13.02 -12.21
C GLN A 238 -15.95 -11.79 -11.98
N GLN A 239 -15.63 -11.47 -10.73
CA GLN A 239 -14.72 -10.37 -10.39
C GLN A 239 -13.40 -10.91 -9.83
N LEU A 240 -12.29 -10.57 -10.50
CA LEU A 240 -10.94 -10.86 -10.03
C LEU A 240 -10.25 -9.56 -9.61
N VAL A 241 -9.73 -9.50 -8.39
CA VAL A 241 -8.93 -8.35 -7.91
C VAL A 241 -7.44 -8.64 -8.17
N VAL A 242 -6.74 -7.69 -8.78
CA VAL A 242 -5.27 -7.76 -8.97
C VAL A 242 -4.60 -7.13 -7.75
N ASP A 243 -4.12 -7.98 -6.85
CA ASP A 243 -3.67 -7.62 -5.51
C ASP A 243 -2.22 -8.08 -5.26
N SER A 244 -1.29 -7.14 -5.16
CA SER A 244 0.12 -7.42 -4.82
C SER A 244 0.37 -7.61 -3.33
N GLY A 245 -0.57 -7.22 -2.47
CA GLY A 245 -0.51 -7.43 -1.02
C GLY A 245 -0.93 -8.82 -0.59
N SER A 246 -1.34 -9.68 -1.53
CA SER A 246 -1.75 -11.06 -1.29
C SER A 246 -0.69 -12.04 -1.80
N THR A 247 -0.15 -12.86 -0.91
CA THR A 247 0.89 -13.86 -1.23
C THR A 247 0.40 -14.98 -2.15
N ASP A 248 -0.88 -15.33 -2.04
CA ASP A 248 -1.51 -16.49 -2.67
C ASP A 248 -2.83 -16.09 -3.35
N SER A 249 -3.17 -16.76 -4.47
CA SER A 249 -4.41 -16.48 -5.20
C SER A 249 -5.64 -17.00 -4.45
N CYS A 250 -6.32 -16.14 -3.71
CA CYS A 250 -7.56 -16.49 -3.00
C CYS A 250 -8.78 -16.52 -3.94
N MET A 251 -9.63 -17.54 -3.81
CA MET A 251 -10.90 -17.69 -4.53
C MET A 251 -12.00 -18.27 -3.62
N LEU A 252 -13.27 -18.18 -4.01
CA LEU A 252 -14.37 -18.77 -3.24
C LEU A 252 -14.29 -20.29 -3.24
N ASN A 253 -14.70 -20.93 -2.14
CA ASN A 253 -14.65 -22.39 -1.95
C ASN A 253 -15.22 -23.17 -3.15
N GLY A 254 -16.39 -22.78 -3.67
CA GLY A 254 -17.02 -23.46 -4.81
C GLY A 254 -16.28 -23.35 -6.15
N ALA A 255 -15.32 -22.42 -6.28
CA ALA A 255 -14.37 -22.36 -7.40
C ALA A 255 -13.07 -23.10 -7.09
N HIS A 256 -12.60 -23.02 -5.82
CA HIS A 256 -11.44 -23.78 -5.34
C HIS A 256 -11.65 -25.28 -5.48
N GLU A 257 -12.76 -25.82 -4.96
CA GLU A 257 -13.18 -27.22 -5.11
C GLU A 257 -13.10 -27.66 -6.58
N LYS A 258 -13.72 -26.89 -7.48
CA LYS A 258 -13.74 -27.14 -8.92
C LYS A 258 -12.37 -27.11 -9.61
N THR A 259 -11.38 -26.46 -8.99
CA THR A 259 -10.00 -26.35 -9.49
C THR A 259 -9.10 -27.48 -8.97
N CYS A 260 -9.55 -28.20 -7.93
CA CYS A 260 -8.84 -29.31 -7.29
C CYS A 260 -9.44 -30.69 -7.62
N GLU A 261 -10.49 -30.75 -8.46
CA GLU A 261 -11.06 -31.95 -9.09
C GLU A 261 -10.21 -32.44 -10.29
#